data_AF-A0A923H8J0-F1
#
_entry.id   AF-A0A923H8J0-F1
#
_cell.length_a   1.000
_cell.length_b   1.000
_cell.length_c   1.000
_cell.angle_alpha   90.00
_cell.angle_beta   90.00
_cell.angle_gamma   90.00
#
_symmetry.space_group_name_H-M   'P 1'
#
loop_
_entity.id
_entity.type
_entity.pdbx_description
1 polymer ?
#
loop_
_entity_poly.entity_id
_entity_poly.type
_entity_poly.pdbx_seq_one_letter_code
_entity_poly.pdbx_strand_id
1 'polypeptide(L)'
;MKNSLLALVFIFTLSITAQESTDFKSETIEFIKITGATQAFETAISQLGAMVPEEKKEAYTKEAKGTLGGLYDKLADLYMAEFNQEEIKELVKFYKTELGKKLASKQVMLAQKGMLLGQTWGMEVQGVAQKYQ
;
A
#
# COMPACT_ATOMS: atom_id res chain seq x y z
N MET A 1 11.51 -52.48 -3.37
CA MET A 1 10.96 -51.34 -2.61
C MET A 1 11.86 -50.09 -2.70
N LYS A 2 12.36 -49.73 -3.90
CA LYS A 2 13.39 -48.66 -4.00
C LYS A 2 12.97 -47.42 -4.81
N ASN A 3 11.78 -47.44 -5.44
CA ASN A 3 11.36 -46.37 -6.34
C ASN A 3 10.20 -45.51 -5.77
N SER A 4 9.66 -45.85 -4.59
CA SER A 4 8.54 -45.12 -3.98
C SER A 4 8.98 -43.96 -3.08
N LEU A 5 10.28 -43.85 -2.77
CA LEU A 5 10.83 -42.78 -1.91
C LEU A 5 11.00 -41.44 -2.64
N LEU A 6 11.07 -41.45 -3.97
CA LEU A 6 11.24 -40.23 -4.78
C LEU A 6 9.94 -39.41 -4.91
N ALA A 7 8.77 -40.05 -4.84
CA ALA A 7 7.48 -39.37 -4.95
C ALA A 7 7.11 -38.56 -3.68
N LEU A 8 7.60 -38.98 -2.51
CA LEU A 8 7.28 -38.31 -1.24
C LEU A 8 8.06 -37.00 -1.04
N VAL A 9 9.27 -36.91 -1.59
CA VAL A 9 10.11 -35.71 -1.51
C VAL A 9 9.61 -34.60 -2.44
N PHE A 10 9.02 -34.95 -3.58
CA PHE A 10 8.52 -33.96 -4.55
C PHE A 10 7.28 -33.19 -4.04
N ILE A 11 6.39 -33.87 -3.30
CA ILE A 11 5.19 -33.24 -2.72
C ILE A 11 5.54 -32.26 -1.60
N PHE A 12 6.65 -32.48 -0.87
CA PHE A 12 7.05 -31.61 0.23
C PHE A 12 7.60 -30.24 -0.25
N THR A 13 8.23 -30.19 -1.43
CA THR A 13 8.81 -28.95 -1.96
C THR A 13 7.77 -27.95 -2.49
N LEU A 14 6.61 -28.42 -2.96
CA LEU A 14 5.54 -27.56 -3.49
C LEU A 14 4.73 -26.86 -2.39
N SER A 15 4.58 -27.48 -1.22
CA SER A 15 3.86 -26.87 -0.10
C SER A 15 4.63 -25.74 0.57
N ILE A 16 5.98 -25.80 0.54
CA ILE A 16 6.83 -24.79 1.19
C ILE A 16 6.75 -23.45 0.44
N THR A 17 6.78 -23.46 -0.89
CA THR A 17 6.72 -22.23 -1.70
C THR A 17 5.36 -21.55 -1.68
N ALA A 18 4.27 -22.33 -1.60
CA ALA A 18 2.92 -21.80 -1.50
C ALA A 18 2.67 -21.10 -0.16
N GLN A 19 3.16 -21.66 0.94
CA GLN A 19 3.00 -21.08 2.28
C GLN A 19 3.82 -19.78 2.43
N GLU A 20 5.08 -19.79 1.97
CA GLU A 20 5.96 -18.61 2.00
C GLU A 20 5.40 -17.43 1.16
N SER A 21 4.84 -17.72 -0.02
CA SER A 21 4.21 -16.69 -0.86
C SER A 21 2.95 -16.06 -0.24
N THR A 22 2.17 -16.87 0.50
CA THR A 22 0.95 -16.40 1.17
C THR A 22 1.30 -15.51 2.36
N ASP A 23 2.31 -15.92 3.14
CA ASP A 23 2.82 -15.17 4.27
C ASP A 23 3.43 -13.83 3.82
N PHE A 24 4.21 -13.84 2.73
CA PHE A 24 4.78 -12.62 2.17
C PHE A 24 3.70 -11.60 1.76
N LYS A 25 2.70 -12.03 0.97
CA LYS A 25 1.63 -11.12 0.53
C LYS A 25 0.84 -10.55 1.70
N SER A 26 0.52 -11.37 2.71
CA SER A 26 -0.18 -10.93 3.91
C SER A 26 0.62 -9.87 4.69
N GLU A 27 1.93 -10.07 4.85
CA GLU A 27 2.82 -9.08 5.49
C GLU A 27 2.92 -7.78 4.70
N THR A 28 2.98 -7.85 3.36
CA THR A 28 2.96 -6.65 2.51
C THR A 28 1.64 -5.90 2.61
N ILE A 29 0.50 -6.60 2.71
CA ILE A 29 -0.80 -5.97 2.96
C ILE A 29 -0.81 -5.27 4.33
N GLU A 30 -0.25 -5.90 5.37
CA GLU A 30 -0.11 -5.27 6.69
C GLU A 30 0.71 -3.98 6.59
N PHE A 31 1.88 -4.05 5.94
CA PHE A 31 2.75 -2.91 5.68
C PHE A 31 1.98 -1.75 5.02
N ILE A 32 1.27 -2.02 3.93
CA ILE A 32 0.50 -0.99 3.21
C ILE A 32 -0.54 -0.37 4.15
N LYS A 33 -1.25 -1.17 4.94
CA LYS A 33 -2.29 -0.67 5.85
C LYS A 33 -1.75 0.27 6.92
N ILE A 34 -0.54 0.02 7.42
CA ILE A 34 0.07 0.80 8.51
C ILE A 34 0.87 2.04 8.04
N THR A 35 1.10 2.19 6.73
CA THR A 35 1.77 3.38 6.17
C THR A 35 0.87 4.63 6.09
N GLY A 36 -0.42 4.50 6.41
CA GLY A 36 -1.42 5.58 6.30
C GLY A 36 -2.23 5.55 5.00
N ALA A 37 -1.93 4.64 4.07
CA ALA A 37 -2.68 4.47 2.82
C ALA A 37 -4.17 4.19 3.06
N THR A 38 -4.50 3.41 4.10
CA THR A 38 -5.88 3.11 4.50
C THR A 38 -6.71 4.37 4.68
N GLN A 39 -6.19 5.37 5.39
CA GLN A 39 -6.91 6.62 5.65
C GLN A 39 -7.14 7.44 4.38
N ALA A 40 -6.17 7.41 3.44
CA ALA A 40 -6.34 8.04 2.14
C ALA A 40 -7.46 7.38 1.33
N PHE A 41 -7.54 6.05 1.32
CA PHE A 41 -8.62 5.32 0.64
C PHE A 41 -9.99 5.58 1.28
N GLU A 42 -10.07 5.59 2.61
CA GLU A 42 -11.33 5.93 3.30
C GLU A 42 -11.77 7.37 3.02
N THR A 43 -10.82 8.31 2.96
CA THR A 43 -11.09 9.70 2.58
C THR A 43 -11.62 9.77 1.15
N ALA A 44 -11.01 9.02 0.21
CA ALA A 44 -11.47 8.95 -1.16
C ALA A 44 -12.88 8.34 -1.28
N ILE A 45 -13.17 7.26 -0.55
CA ILE A 45 -14.52 6.67 -0.48
C ILE A 45 -15.54 7.71 0.00
N SER A 46 -15.20 8.46 1.06
CA SER A 46 -16.08 9.52 1.58
C SER A 46 -16.32 10.63 0.56
N GLN A 47 -15.26 11.09 -0.12
CA GLN A 47 -15.36 12.14 -1.15
C GLN A 47 -16.18 11.70 -2.36
N LEU A 48 -15.96 10.48 -2.87
CA LEU A 48 -16.73 9.92 -3.96
C LEU A 48 -18.19 9.69 -3.56
N GLY A 49 -18.43 9.40 -2.28
CA GLY A 49 -19.75 9.22 -1.69
C GLY A 49 -20.46 10.51 -1.31
N ALA A 50 -19.84 11.68 -1.52
CA ALA A 50 -20.38 12.95 -1.03
C ALA A 50 -21.77 13.29 -1.60
N MET A 51 -22.08 12.77 -2.79
CA MET A 51 -23.37 12.96 -3.47
C MET A 51 -24.37 11.82 -3.25
N VAL A 52 -23.99 10.78 -2.49
CA VAL A 52 -24.90 9.67 -2.16
C VAL A 52 -25.97 10.18 -1.18
N PRO A 53 -27.27 9.92 -1.43
CA PRO A 53 -28.34 10.29 -0.50
C PRO A 53 -28.07 9.76 0.91
N GLU A 54 -28.43 10.53 1.94
CA GLU A 54 -28.07 10.23 3.34
C GLU A 54 -28.59 8.86 3.76
N GLU A 55 -29.80 8.49 3.35
CA GLU A 55 -30.42 7.19 3.63
C GLU A 55 -29.70 6.00 2.96
N LYS A 56 -28.83 6.25 1.99
CA LYS A 56 -28.01 5.23 1.29
C LYS A 56 -26.54 5.26 1.67
N LYS A 57 -26.08 6.27 2.44
CA LYS A 57 -24.65 6.44 2.74
C LYS A 57 -24.04 5.27 3.49
N GLU A 58 -24.77 4.68 4.42
CA GLU A 58 -24.26 3.53 5.18
C GLU A 58 -24.02 2.32 4.26
N ALA A 59 -25.01 1.99 3.42
CA ALA A 59 -24.91 0.90 2.45
C ALA A 59 -23.77 1.14 1.46
N TYR A 60 -23.68 2.35 0.90
CA TYR A 60 -22.58 2.77 0.03
C TYR A 60 -21.22 2.60 0.71
N THR A 61 -21.07 3.11 1.94
CA THR A 61 -19.80 3.07 2.66
C THR A 61 -19.37 1.63 2.92
N LYS A 62 -20.31 0.76 3.29
CA LYS A 62 -20.04 -0.66 3.52
C LYS A 62 -19.59 -1.36 2.23
N GLU A 63 -20.30 -1.14 1.13
CA GLU A 63 -19.98 -1.75 -0.16
C GLU A 63 -18.63 -1.25 -0.70
N ALA A 64 -18.39 0.06 -0.64
CA ALA A 64 -17.13 0.68 -1.06
C ALA A 64 -15.95 0.22 -0.21
N LYS A 65 -16.10 0.09 1.12
CA LYS A 65 -15.05 -0.51 1.97
C LYS A 65 -14.80 -1.98 1.62
N GLY A 66 -15.81 -2.70 1.16
CA GLY A 66 -15.68 -4.07 0.65
C GLY A 66 -14.74 -4.19 -0.56
N THR A 67 -14.56 -3.12 -1.35
CA THR A 67 -13.66 -3.14 -2.51
C THR A 67 -12.18 -3.00 -2.12
N LEU A 68 -11.88 -2.60 -0.87
CA LEU A 68 -10.49 -2.36 -0.44
C LEU A 68 -9.66 -3.64 -0.40
N GLY A 69 -10.26 -4.81 -0.18
CA GLY A 69 -9.53 -6.09 -0.16
C GLY A 69 -8.76 -6.32 -1.46
N GLY A 70 -9.47 -6.31 -2.59
CA GLY A 70 -8.85 -6.49 -3.91
C GLY A 70 -7.91 -5.35 -4.32
N LEU A 71 -8.07 -4.15 -3.76
CA LEU A 71 -7.10 -3.07 -3.94
C LEU A 71 -5.80 -3.37 -3.19
N TYR A 72 -5.88 -3.80 -1.93
CA TYR A 72 -4.69 -4.19 -1.16
C TYR A 72 -3.95 -5.36 -1.80
N ASP A 73 -4.66 -6.34 -2.35
CA ASP A 73 -4.03 -7.46 -3.06
C ASP A 73 -3.17 -6.98 -4.23
N LYS A 74 -3.71 -6.09 -5.07
CA LYS A 74 -2.99 -5.52 -6.22
C LYS A 74 -1.82 -4.65 -5.80
N LEU A 75 -1.99 -3.87 -4.74
CA LEU A 75 -0.89 -3.05 -4.20
C LEU A 75 0.21 -3.95 -3.65
N ALA A 76 -0.13 -5.00 -2.93
CA ALA A 76 0.86 -5.95 -2.41
C ALA A 76 1.68 -6.57 -3.54
N ASP A 77 1.04 -6.98 -4.64
CA ASP A 77 1.74 -7.51 -5.81
C ASP A 77 2.75 -6.50 -6.40
N LEU A 78 2.42 -5.21 -6.43
CA LEU A 78 3.35 -4.15 -6.87
C LEU A 78 4.55 -4.00 -5.93
N TYR A 79 4.34 -4.05 -4.62
CA TYR A 79 5.44 -3.95 -3.65
C TYR A 79 6.31 -5.21 -3.64
N MET A 80 5.72 -6.40 -3.75
CA MET A 80 6.45 -7.68 -3.79
C MET A 80 7.32 -7.84 -5.06
N ALA A 81 7.06 -7.04 -6.11
CA ALA A 81 7.91 -6.99 -7.29
C ALA A 81 9.22 -6.21 -7.07
N GLU A 82 9.25 -5.31 -6.08
CA GLU A 82 10.36 -4.38 -5.84
C GLU A 82 11.10 -4.66 -4.53
N PHE A 83 10.43 -5.29 -3.57
CA PHE A 83 10.97 -5.62 -2.25
C PHE A 83 10.91 -7.12 -2.01
N ASN A 84 11.85 -7.65 -1.24
CA ASN A 84 11.74 -9.01 -0.71
C ASN A 84 11.00 -9.02 0.65
N GLN A 85 10.75 -10.22 1.18
CA GLN A 85 9.97 -10.39 2.40
C GLN A 85 10.69 -9.83 3.63
N GLU A 86 12.01 -10.00 3.73
CA GLU A 86 12.81 -9.46 4.83
C GLU A 86 12.75 -7.93 4.89
N GLU A 87 12.85 -7.25 3.75
CA GLU A 87 12.74 -5.80 3.64
C GLU A 87 11.35 -5.31 4.07
N ILE A 88 10.28 -5.99 3.63
CA ILE A 88 8.92 -5.68 4.08
C ILE A 88 8.79 -5.87 5.60
N LYS A 89 9.36 -6.93 6.18
CA LYS A 89 9.36 -7.14 7.65
C LYS A 89 10.08 -6.01 8.38
N GLU A 90 11.20 -5.52 7.86
CA GLU A 90 11.92 -4.39 8.44
C GLU A 90 11.10 -3.10 8.37
N LEU A 91 10.43 -2.85 7.24
CA LEU A 91 9.52 -1.71 7.09
C LEU A 91 8.34 -1.81 8.07
N VAL A 92 7.72 -2.98 8.20
CA VAL A 92 6.65 -3.21 9.19
C VAL A 92 7.14 -2.89 10.60
N LYS A 93 8.33 -3.38 10.96
CA LYS A 93 8.95 -3.10 12.28
C LYS A 93 9.14 -1.60 12.49
N PHE A 94 9.63 -0.87 11.49
CA PHE A 94 9.79 0.57 11.58
C PHE A 94 8.44 1.29 11.76
N TYR A 95 7.44 0.99 10.94
CA TYR A 95 6.12 1.64 11.00
C TYR A 95 5.34 1.33 12.29
N LYS A 96 5.69 0.23 12.99
CA LYS A 96 5.16 -0.08 14.33
C LYS A 96 5.79 0.76 15.46
N THR A 97 6.92 1.45 15.23
CA THR A 97 7.49 2.38 16.21
C THR A 97 6.68 3.67 16.33
N GLU A 98 6.86 4.42 17.42
CA GLU A 98 6.20 5.72 17.60
C GLU A 98 6.59 6.73 16.50
N LEU A 99 7.85 6.70 16.05
CA LEU A 99 8.31 7.55 14.94
C LEU A 99 7.65 7.13 13.63
N GLY A 100 7.58 5.84 13.33
CA GLY A 100 6.94 5.30 12.13
C GLY A 100 5.46 5.63 12.05
N LYS A 101 4.72 5.47 13.15
CA LYS A 101 3.31 5.90 13.25
C LYS A 101 3.15 7.40 13.04
N LYS A 102 4.05 8.21 13.65
CA LYS A 102 4.05 9.67 13.44
C LYS A 102 4.27 9.99 11.97
N LEU A 103 5.23 9.37 11.31
CA LEU A 103 5.48 9.56 9.87
C LEU A 103 4.23 9.23 9.05
N ALA A 104 3.65 8.04 9.23
CA ALA A 104 2.44 7.61 8.53
C ALA A 104 1.29 8.62 8.68
N SER A 105 1.07 9.14 9.90
CA SER A 105 0.02 10.14 10.17
C SER A 105 0.26 11.51 9.51
N LYS A 106 1.50 11.84 9.16
CA LYS A 106 1.89 13.15 8.62
C LYS A 106 2.16 13.11 7.12
N GLN A 107 2.43 11.94 6.56
CA GLN A 107 2.93 11.78 5.20
C GLN A 107 1.99 12.37 4.14
N VAL A 108 0.67 12.14 4.25
CA VAL A 108 -0.32 12.71 3.32
C VAL A 108 -0.30 14.25 3.35
N MET A 109 -0.30 14.84 4.56
CA MET A 109 -0.26 16.29 4.73
C MET A 109 1.06 16.89 4.22
N LEU A 110 2.19 16.23 4.46
CA LEU A 110 3.50 16.66 3.96
C LEU A 110 3.56 16.60 2.43
N ALA A 111 3.03 15.53 1.81
CA ALA A 111 2.97 15.40 0.35
C ALA A 111 2.14 16.53 -0.28
N GLN A 112 0.98 16.86 0.29
CA GLN A 112 0.14 17.97 -0.16
C GLN A 112 0.88 19.32 -0.06
N LYS A 113 1.55 19.59 1.06
CA LYS A 113 2.36 20.81 1.22
C LYS A 113 3.53 20.85 0.24
N GLY A 114 4.19 19.72 0.01
CA GLY A 114 5.27 19.59 -0.96
C GLY A 114 4.83 19.91 -2.38
N MET A 115 3.64 19.45 -2.79
CA MET A 115 3.07 19.79 -4.10
C MET A 115 2.88 21.30 -4.29
N LEU A 116 2.35 22.00 -3.27
CA LEU A 116 2.19 23.46 -3.31
C LEU A 116 3.54 24.18 -3.41
N LEU A 117 4.54 23.75 -2.63
CA LEU A 117 5.89 24.30 -2.72
C LEU A 117 6.51 24.07 -4.10
N GLY A 118 6.29 22.88 -4.69
CA GLY A 118 6.74 22.55 -6.04
C GLY A 118 6.12 23.45 -7.11
N GLN A 119 4.84 23.82 -6.96
CA GLN A 119 4.19 24.79 -7.86
C GLN A 119 4.85 26.17 -7.80
N THR A 120 5.13 26.66 -6.59
CA THR A 120 5.83 27.95 -6.39
C THR A 120 7.22 27.91 -7.02
N TRP A 121 8.00 26.87 -6.71
CA TRP A 121 9.34 26.69 -7.28
C TRP A 121 9.30 26.57 -8.82
N GLY A 122 8.30 25.91 -9.39
CA GLY A 122 8.12 25.82 -10.83
C GLY A 122 7.97 27.18 -11.51
N MET A 123 7.26 28.13 -10.89
CA MET A 123 7.15 29.51 -11.40
C MET A 123 8.50 30.25 -11.34
N GLU A 124 9.28 30.05 -10.27
CA GLU A 124 10.63 30.62 -10.18
C GLU A 124 11.53 30.10 -11.31
N VAL A 125 11.50 28.80 -11.56
CA VAL A 125 12.26 28.16 -12.65
C VAL A 125 11.82 28.69 -14.01
N GLN A 126 10.52 28.88 -14.23
CA GLN A 126 10.00 29.48 -15.47
C GLN A 126 10.56 30.90 -15.67
N GLY A 127 10.62 31.71 -14.61
CA GLY A 127 11.22 33.04 -14.65
C GLY A 127 12.73 33.02 -14.95
N VAL A 128 13.44 31.98 -14.51
CA VAL A 128 14.85 31.77 -14.90
C VAL A 128 14.95 31.43 -16.39
N ALA A 129 14.11 30.52 -16.89
CA ALA A 129 14.13 30.09 -18.29
C ALA A 129 13.87 31.24 -19.27
N GLN A 130 12.99 32.19 -18.91
CA GLN A 130 12.71 33.40 -19.70
C GLN A 130 13.93 34.30 -19.91
N LYS A 131 14.98 34.21 -19.08
CA LYS A 131 16.22 34.99 -19.26
C LYS A 131 17.10 34.45 -20.39
N TYR A 132 16.82 33.25 -20.88
CA TYR A 132 17.62 32.54 -21.88
C TYR A 132 16.83 32.27 -23.18
N GLN A 133 15.68 32.92 -23.34
CA GLN A 133 14.88 32.98 -24.58
C GLN A 133 14.93 34.39 -25.13
#